data_AF-A0A8S3WIQ5-F1
#
_entry.id   AF-A0A8S3WIQ5-F1
#
_cell.length_a   1.000
_cell.length_b   1.000
_cell.length_c   1.000
_cell.angle_alpha   90.00
_cell.angle_beta   90.00
_cell.angle_gamma   90.00
#
_symmetry.space_group_name_H-M   'P 1'
#
loop_
_entity.id
_entity.type
_entity.pdbx_description
1 polymer ?
#
loop_
_entity_poly.entity_id
_entity_poly.type
_entity_poly.pdbx_seq_one_letter_code
_entity_poly.pdbx_strand_id
1 'polypeptide(L)'
;MPVCVVKLCKNNTTRNKKDTGITYHQFPADPVICDRWTAKVRLSREESWWNPRERSVICSNHFNESDLYFTKGGLKRLCKGAVPQNALFLSSTLPDNISHKSTDASVNASERTVRRKLKELDFKACRPARKPKLTAAMKAKRLKWAKQWQDKDVDFWRSVCFSDESTFEILQNKAQYVRRRHGEKFHPDCVVPTVKYPTKVMIWSAISGKGTGRLYVVKGIMRQDQYKEVLENRLIPQLREWFPNGEPFTFMQDGAPCHTARSVKAFFGRKKYPSVGLAR
;
A
#
# COMPACT_ATOMS: atom_id res chain seq x y z
N MET A 1 28.35 -13.55 -8.60
CA MET A 1 28.72 -12.85 -7.35
C MET A 1 27.74 -13.22 -6.25
N PRO A 2 28.20 -13.61 -5.04
CA PRO A 2 27.32 -14.13 -3.99
C PRO A 2 26.32 -13.07 -3.50
N VAL A 3 25.04 -13.46 -3.47
CA VAL A 3 23.93 -12.68 -2.90
C VAL A 3 23.31 -13.52 -1.79
N CYS A 4 23.05 -12.93 -0.62
CA CYS A 4 22.39 -13.63 0.47
C CYS A 4 20.99 -14.11 0.04
N VAL A 5 20.66 -15.38 0.26
CA VAL A 5 19.39 -15.98 -0.20
C VAL A 5 18.16 -15.62 0.65
N VAL A 6 18.40 -15.01 1.82
CA VAL A 6 17.35 -14.56 2.75
C VAL A 6 16.56 -13.40 2.12
N LYS A 7 15.22 -13.51 2.00
CA LYS A 7 14.35 -12.67 1.14
C LYS A 7 14.53 -11.16 1.34
N LEU A 8 14.70 -10.72 2.58
CA LEU A 8 14.80 -9.31 2.94
C LEU A 8 16.25 -8.85 3.15
N CYS A 9 17.23 -9.73 2.96
CA CYS A 9 18.63 -9.38 3.12
C CYS A 9 19.16 -8.68 1.86
N LYS A 10 19.70 -7.47 2.03
CA LYS A 10 20.31 -6.69 0.94
C LYS A 10 21.82 -6.93 0.79
N ASN A 11 22.40 -7.80 1.63
CA ASN A 11 23.82 -8.08 1.62
C ASN A 11 24.21 -8.88 0.38
N ASN A 12 25.12 -8.31 -0.40
CA ASN A 12 25.78 -8.95 -1.53
C ASN A 12 27.20 -8.41 -1.67
N THR A 13 28.05 -9.14 -2.38
CA THR A 13 29.48 -8.80 -2.51
C THR A 13 29.74 -7.54 -3.36
N THR A 14 28.73 -6.99 -4.05
CA THR A 14 28.89 -5.74 -4.82
C THR A 14 28.61 -4.49 -3.99
N ARG A 15 27.76 -4.59 -2.97
CA ARG A 15 27.41 -3.48 -2.08
C ARG A 15 28.27 -3.41 -0.83
N ASN A 16 28.70 -4.56 -0.31
CA ASN A 16 29.48 -4.63 0.91
C ASN A 16 30.98 -4.61 0.57
N LYS A 17 31.65 -3.51 0.92
CA LYS A 17 33.11 -3.38 0.86
C LYS A 17 33.77 -4.32 1.90
N LYS A 18 35.05 -4.66 1.71
CA LYS A 18 35.80 -5.61 2.57
C LYS A 18 35.86 -5.19 4.05
N ASP A 19 35.72 -3.90 4.33
CA ASP A 19 35.71 -3.28 5.66
C ASP A 19 34.44 -3.57 6.47
N THR A 20 33.34 -3.98 5.84
CA THR A 20 32.06 -4.27 6.51
C THR A 20 32.10 -5.53 7.40
N GLY A 21 33.14 -6.36 7.30
CA GLY A 21 33.30 -7.58 8.11
C GLY A 21 32.28 -8.68 7.83
N ILE A 22 31.49 -8.56 6.76
CA ILE A 22 30.44 -9.52 6.38
C ILE A 22 31.05 -10.66 5.55
N THR A 23 30.89 -11.90 6.01
CA THR A 23 31.28 -13.11 5.27
C THR A 23 30.06 -13.83 4.69
N TYR A 24 30.26 -14.59 3.61
CA TYR A 24 29.21 -15.35 2.94
C TYR A 24 29.51 -16.84 3.05
N HIS A 25 28.54 -17.60 3.53
CA HIS A 25 28.69 -19.02 3.83
C HIS A 25 27.76 -19.85 2.94
N GLN A 26 28.34 -20.82 2.24
CA GLN A 26 27.59 -21.80 1.45
C GLN A 26 26.85 -22.79 2.34
N PHE A 27 25.82 -23.41 1.79
CA PHE A 27 25.09 -24.48 2.47
C PHE A 27 26.05 -25.64 2.79
N PRO A 28 26.03 -26.18 4.03
CA PRO A 28 26.89 -27.30 4.41
C PRO A 28 26.62 -28.56 3.60
N ALA A 29 27.66 -29.38 3.41
CA ALA A 29 27.52 -30.70 2.77
C ALA A 29 26.77 -31.71 3.66
N ASP A 30 26.75 -31.49 4.98
CA ASP A 30 25.98 -32.29 5.92
C ASP A 30 24.47 -32.11 5.64
N PRO A 31 23.75 -33.18 5.25
CA PRO A 31 22.33 -33.08 4.88
C PRO A 31 21.46 -32.56 6.01
N VAL A 32 21.75 -32.91 7.26
CA VAL A 32 20.94 -32.52 8.43
C VAL A 32 21.04 -31.02 8.67
N ILE A 33 22.25 -30.47 8.57
CA ILE A 33 22.46 -29.03 8.76
C ILE A 33 21.95 -28.25 7.53
N CYS A 34 22.13 -28.79 6.32
CA CYS A 34 21.60 -28.22 5.09
C CYS A 34 20.08 -28.11 5.11
N ASP A 35 19.38 -29.13 5.59
CA ASP A 35 17.92 -29.13 5.74
C ASP A 35 17.46 -28.09 6.76
N ARG A 36 18.17 -27.96 7.88
CA ARG A 36 17.89 -26.91 8.89
C ARG A 36 18.05 -25.51 8.31
N TRP A 37 19.09 -25.25 7.53
CA TRP A 37 19.27 -23.97 6.83
C TRP A 37 18.16 -23.74 5.80
N THR A 38 17.80 -24.77 5.05
CA THR A 38 16.77 -24.71 4.01
C THR A 38 15.40 -24.39 4.62
N ALA A 39 15.04 -25.04 5.73
CA ALA A 39 13.80 -24.76 6.45
C ALA A 39 13.72 -23.28 6.90
N LYS A 40 14.82 -22.71 7.43
CA LYS A 40 14.88 -21.30 7.82
C LYS A 40 14.72 -20.36 6.62
N VAL A 41 15.36 -20.67 5.48
CA VAL A 41 15.22 -19.83 4.28
C VAL A 41 13.82 -19.94 3.68
N ARG A 42 13.21 -21.13 3.62
CA ARG A 42 11.81 -21.32 3.18
C ARG A 42 10.84 -20.49 4.01
N LEU A 43 10.99 -20.52 5.33
CA LEU A 43 10.21 -19.71 6.26
C LEU A 43 10.42 -18.20 6.02
N SER A 44 11.67 -17.74 5.86
CA SER A 44 11.95 -16.32 5.56
C SER A 44 11.37 -15.87 4.22
N ARG A 45 11.27 -16.78 3.25
CA ARG A 45 10.81 -16.49 1.90
C ARG A 45 9.31 -16.64 1.72
N GLU A 46 8.63 -17.33 2.64
CA GLU A 46 7.27 -17.84 2.48
C GLU A 46 7.13 -18.72 1.21
N GLU A 47 8.19 -19.48 0.89
CA GLU A 47 8.29 -20.31 -0.31
C GLU A 47 8.63 -21.75 0.10
N SER A 48 7.61 -22.61 0.28
CA SER A 48 7.81 -24.01 0.69
C SER A 48 8.57 -24.85 -0.35
N TRP A 49 8.49 -24.45 -1.62
CA TRP A 49 9.14 -25.11 -2.77
C TRP A 49 10.60 -24.69 -2.98
N TRP A 50 11.10 -23.69 -2.24
CA TRP A 50 12.46 -23.18 -2.46
C TRP A 50 13.52 -24.20 -2.02
N ASN A 51 14.59 -24.35 -2.78
CA ASN A 51 15.73 -25.20 -2.43
C ASN A 51 17.06 -24.49 -2.74
N PRO A 52 18.13 -24.68 -1.94
CA PRO A 52 19.42 -24.10 -2.24
C PRO A 52 20.00 -24.66 -3.54
N ARG A 53 20.72 -23.80 -4.27
CA ARG A 53 21.59 -24.15 -5.39
C ARG A 53 23.04 -24.26 -4.90
N GLU A 54 23.92 -24.82 -5.71
CA GLU A 54 25.37 -24.98 -5.38
C GLU A 54 26.05 -23.65 -4.94
N ARG A 55 25.62 -22.53 -5.52
CA ARG A 55 26.15 -21.19 -5.20
C ARG A 55 25.29 -20.39 -4.23
N SER A 56 24.28 -21.02 -3.61
CA SER A 56 23.44 -20.36 -2.61
C SER A 56 24.26 -20.09 -1.35
N VAL A 57 24.19 -18.85 -0.85
CA VAL A 57 24.94 -18.42 0.33
C VAL A 57 24.04 -17.64 1.30
N ILE A 58 24.40 -17.69 2.58
CA ILE A 58 23.83 -16.87 3.64
C ILE A 58 24.95 -16.02 4.24
N CYS A 59 24.71 -14.73 4.46
CA CYS A 59 25.72 -13.86 5.08
C CYS A 59 25.79 -14.03 6.60
N SER A 60 26.94 -13.69 7.19
CA SER A 60 27.24 -13.86 8.62
C SER A 60 26.24 -13.19 9.57
N ASN A 61 25.55 -12.13 9.15
CA ASN A 61 24.54 -11.43 9.97
C ASN A 61 23.33 -12.30 10.32
N HIS A 62 23.15 -13.44 9.65
CA HIS A 62 22.07 -14.37 9.94
C HIS A 62 22.41 -15.41 10.99
N PHE A 63 23.63 -15.38 11.53
CA PHE A 63 24.11 -16.26 12.58
C PHE A 63 24.36 -15.46 13.85
N ASN A 64 24.38 -16.14 15.01
CA ASN A 64 24.78 -15.48 16.25
C ASN A 64 26.29 -15.26 16.26
N GLU A 65 26.74 -14.27 17.02
CA GLU A 65 28.18 -14.04 17.18
C GLU A 65 28.90 -15.22 17.83
N SER A 66 28.21 -15.95 18.72
CA SER A 66 28.71 -17.19 19.33
C SER A 66 28.93 -18.32 18.32
N ASP A 67 28.25 -18.27 17.17
CA ASP A 67 28.35 -19.28 16.11
C ASP A 67 29.48 -18.94 15.11
N LEU A 68 30.16 -17.80 15.32
CA LEU A 68 31.19 -17.28 14.43
C LEU A 68 32.54 -17.29 15.16
N TYR A 69 33.58 -17.75 14.48
CA TYR A 69 34.96 -17.68 14.97
C TYR A 69 35.90 -17.16 13.89
N PHE A 70 37.04 -16.62 14.30
CA PHE A 70 38.08 -16.17 13.38
C PHE A 70 39.19 -17.22 13.29
N THR A 71 39.63 -17.52 12.07
CA THR A 71 40.84 -18.32 11.88
C THR A 71 42.08 -17.50 12.17
N LYS A 72 43.24 -18.15 12.36
CA LYS A 72 44.54 -17.48 12.53
C LYS A 72 44.88 -16.49 11.39
N GLY A 73 44.28 -16.68 10.21
CA GLY A 73 44.40 -15.78 9.05
C GLY A 73 43.33 -14.69 8.97
N GLY A 74 42.57 -14.43 10.04
CA GLY A 74 41.56 -13.36 10.10
C GLY A 74 40.26 -13.65 9.33
N LEU A 75 40.07 -14.86 8.81
CA LEU A 75 38.83 -15.24 8.11
C LEU A 75 37.75 -15.63 9.11
N LYS A 76 36.59 -14.96 9.04
CA LYS A 76 35.41 -15.30 9.84
C LYS A 76 34.74 -16.57 9.28
N ARG A 77 34.58 -17.59 10.10
CA ARG A 77 33.95 -18.89 9.75
C ARG A 77 32.85 -19.25 10.75
N LEU A 78 32.02 -20.21 10.36
CA LEU A 78 30.93 -20.73 11.18
C LEU A 78 31.39 -21.97 11.95
N CYS A 79 31.00 -22.05 13.22
CA CYS A 79 31.13 -23.25 14.05
C CYS A 79 30.42 -24.45 13.39
N LYS A 80 30.93 -25.66 13.61
CA LYS A 80 30.31 -26.87 13.08
C LYS A 80 28.90 -27.04 13.68
N GLY A 81 27.89 -27.19 12.82
CA GLY A 81 26.50 -27.32 13.24
C GLY A 81 25.75 -26.00 13.44
N ALA A 82 26.38 -24.84 13.21
CA ALA A 82 25.71 -23.54 13.25
C ALA A 82 24.54 -23.49 12.25
N VAL A 83 23.41 -22.92 12.67
CA VAL A 83 22.19 -22.75 11.86
C VAL A 83 21.82 -21.27 11.88
N PRO A 84 21.38 -20.66 10.76
CA PRO A 84 20.96 -19.27 10.77
C PRO A 84 19.76 -19.09 11.71
N GLN A 85 19.95 -18.27 12.74
CA GLN A 85 18.92 -17.93 13.73
C GLN A 85 18.36 -16.53 13.48
N ASN A 86 19.21 -15.62 13.00
CA ASN A 86 18.89 -14.20 12.84
C ASN A 86 18.32 -13.91 11.45
N ALA A 87 17.14 -14.44 11.13
CA ALA A 87 16.25 -13.93 10.07
C ALA A 87 15.02 -14.82 9.87
N LEU A 88 13.95 -14.54 10.61
CA LEU A 88 12.60 -14.82 10.12
C LEU A 88 11.69 -13.59 10.15
N PHE A 89 11.95 -12.64 11.05
CA PHE A 89 11.19 -11.40 11.13
C PHE A 89 12.10 -10.30 11.65
N LEU A 90 12.57 -9.40 10.80
CA LEU A 90 12.91 -8.05 11.25
C LEU A 90 12.88 -7.08 10.08
N SER A 91 11.95 -6.15 10.23
CA SER A 91 11.73 -4.97 9.43
C SER A 91 13.02 -4.18 9.25
N SER A 92 13.44 -3.97 8.01
CA SER A 92 14.31 -2.83 7.73
C SER A 92 13.46 -1.56 7.81
N THR A 93 13.88 -0.62 8.66
CA THR A 93 13.41 0.76 8.89
C THR A 93 12.39 0.97 10.02
N LEU A 94 12.89 1.03 11.25
CA LEU A 94 12.53 2.10 12.18
C LEU A 94 13.84 2.82 12.57
N PRO A 95 13.88 4.17 12.55
CA PRO A 95 15.06 4.92 12.96
C PRO A 95 15.30 4.75 14.47
N ASP A 96 16.58 4.71 14.82
CA ASP A 96 17.12 4.67 16.18
C ASP A 96 16.62 5.87 17.01
N ASN A 97 15.57 5.66 17.81
CA ASN A 97 15.37 6.28 19.13
C ASN A 97 14.03 5.88 19.78
N ILE A 98 13.85 4.59 20.09
CA ILE A 98 13.06 4.19 21.26
C ILE A 98 13.72 2.94 21.81
N SER A 99 14.44 3.07 22.93
CA SER A 99 14.87 1.91 23.72
C SER A 99 13.64 1.29 24.41
N HIS A 100 12.79 0.61 23.66
CA HIS A 100 11.94 -0.40 24.27
C HIS A 100 12.80 -1.65 24.40
N LYS A 101 13.46 -1.78 25.55
CA LYS A 101 13.71 -3.10 26.14
C LYS A 101 12.33 -3.76 26.26
N SER A 102 11.94 -4.58 25.28
CA SER A 102 10.93 -5.59 25.53
C SER A 102 11.58 -6.58 26.49
N THR A 103 11.36 -6.37 27.79
CA THR A 103 11.51 -7.44 28.76
C THR A 103 10.58 -8.54 28.29
N ASP A 104 11.16 -9.62 27.78
CA ASP A 104 10.47 -10.85 27.44
C ASP A 104 10.00 -11.52 28.74
N ALA A 105 9.03 -10.89 29.41
CA ALA A 105 8.23 -11.55 30.40
C ALA A 105 7.23 -12.37 29.59
N SER A 106 7.59 -13.62 29.30
CA SER A 106 6.64 -14.66 28.91
C SER A 106 5.56 -14.73 30.00
N VAL A 107 4.49 -13.95 29.83
CA VAL A 107 3.35 -13.98 30.73
C VAL A 107 2.65 -15.30 30.45
N ASN A 108 2.89 -16.29 31.31
CA ASN A 108 2.17 -17.56 31.29
C ASN A 108 0.72 -17.32 31.74
N ALA A 109 -0.11 -16.85 30.81
CA ALA A 109 -1.51 -16.55 31.03
C ALA A 109 -2.37 -17.16 29.93
N SER A 110 -3.51 -17.72 30.33
CA SER A 110 -4.51 -18.20 29.37
C SER A 110 -5.09 -17.06 28.52
N GLU A 111 -5.51 -17.36 27.30
CA GLU A 111 -6.23 -16.44 26.41
C GLU A 111 -7.43 -15.78 27.13
N ARG A 112 -8.12 -16.54 27.99
CA ARG A 112 -9.24 -16.06 28.79
C ARG A 112 -8.81 -14.98 29.79
N THR A 113 -7.66 -15.17 30.46
CA THR A 113 -7.08 -14.19 31.39
C THR A 113 -6.73 -12.90 30.66
N VAL A 114 -6.11 -13.00 29.48
CA VAL A 114 -5.76 -11.85 28.63
C VAL A 114 -7.02 -11.09 28.21
N ARG A 115 -8.04 -11.78 27.69
CA ARG A 115 -9.32 -11.15 27.30
C ARG A 115 -10.04 -10.47 28.47
N ARG A 116 -10.02 -11.09 29.67
CA ARG A 116 -10.62 -10.48 30.86
C ARG A 116 -9.90 -9.20 31.24
N LYS A 117 -8.57 -9.22 31.30
CA LYS A 117 -7.76 -8.04 31.63
C LYS A 117 -7.92 -6.90 30.62
N LEU A 118 -7.98 -7.22 29.32
CA LEU A 118 -8.27 -6.22 28.29
C LEU A 118 -9.65 -5.57 28.50
N LYS A 119 -10.68 -6.35 28.88
CA LYS A 119 -12.00 -5.79 29.20
C LYS A 119 -12.01 -4.95 30.48
N GLU A 120 -11.31 -5.38 31.54
CA GLU A 120 -11.14 -4.59 32.77
C GLU A 120 -10.49 -3.23 32.49
N LEU A 121 -9.60 -3.17 31.49
CA LEU A 121 -8.94 -1.95 31.02
C LEU A 121 -9.72 -1.18 29.93
N ASP A 122 -11.00 -1.53 29.69
CA ASP A 122 -11.90 -0.97 28.65
C ASP A 122 -11.36 -1.07 27.20
N PHE A 123 -10.44 -2.00 26.93
CA PHE A 123 -10.06 -2.30 25.55
C PHE A 123 -11.15 -3.12 24.86
N LYS A 124 -11.71 -2.54 23.80
CA LYS A 124 -12.74 -3.15 22.97
C LYS A 124 -12.12 -3.80 21.74
N ALA A 125 -12.60 -4.99 21.40
CA ALA A 125 -12.26 -5.63 20.15
C ALA A 125 -12.96 -4.88 18.99
N CYS A 126 -12.17 -4.12 18.23
CA CYS A 126 -12.66 -3.31 17.12
C CYS A 126 -12.19 -3.88 15.78
N ARG A 127 -13.00 -3.70 14.73
CA ARG A 127 -12.53 -3.93 13.37
C ARG A 127 -11.54 -2.83 12.98
N PRO A 128 -10.38 -3.15 12.38
CA PRO A 128 -9.43 -2.13 11.97
C PRO A 128 -10.04 -1.23 10.88
N ALA A 129 -9.73 0.07 10.97
CA ALA A 129 -10.13 1.02 9.93
C ALA A 129 -9.39 0.74 8.62
N ARG A 130 -10.12 0.67 7.50
CA ARG A 130 -9.53 0.53 6.16
C ARG A 130 -9.02 1.89 5.71
N LYS A 131 -7.73 2.00 5.38
CA LYS A 131 -7.10 3.21 4.85
C LYS A 131 -6.20 2.88 3.66
N PRO A 132 -6.06 3.78 2.66
CA PRO A 132 -5.10 3.59 1.57
C PRO A 132 -3.68 3.50 2.11
N LYS A 133 -2.86 2.61 1.53
CA LYS A 133 -1.45 2.51 1.87
C LYS A 133 -0.69 3.67 1.24
N LEU A 134 -0.18 4.58 2.06
CA LEU A 134 0.55 5.77 1.62
C LEU A 134 2.06 5.65 1.91
N THR A 135 2.89 6.01 0.94
CA THR A 135 4.34 6.16 1.16
C THR A 135 4.64 7.45 1.94
N ALA A 136 5.84 7.55 2.54
CA ALA A 136 6.26 8.77 3.22
C ALA A 136 6.24 10.00 2.29
N ALA A 137 6.66 9.83 1.04
CA ALA A 137 6.63 10.88 0.03
C ALA A 137 5.19 11.37 -0.27
N MET A 138 4.22 10.45 -0.40
CA MET A 138 2.81 10.81 -0.61
C MET A 138 2.24 11.58 0.60
N LYS A 139 2.56 11.14 1.83
CA LYS A 139 2.14 11.85 3.04
C LYS A 139 2.70 13.27 3.08
N ALA A 140 3.97 13.45 2.75
CA ALA A 140 4.60 14.78 2.69
C ALA A 140 3.95 15.69 1.65
N LYS A 141 3.65 15.17 0.44
CA LYS A 141 2.93 15.92 -0.61
C LYS A 141 1.54 16.35 -0.15
N ARG A 142 0.76 15.43 0.42
CA ARG A 142 -0.58 15.72 0.95
C ARG A 142 -0.55 16.75 2.06
N LEU A 143 0.41 16.65 2.99
CA LEU A 143 0.58 17.62 4.08
C LEU A 143 0.95 19.00 3.55
N LYS A 144 1.88 19.08 2.59
CA LYS A 144 2.26 20.35 1.96
C LYS A 144 1.06 21.03 1.30
N TRP A 145 0.27 20.27 0.55
CA TRP A 145 -0.95 20.78 -0.09
C TRP A 145 -1.97 21.22 0.94
N ALA A 146 -2.25 20.40 1.97
CA ALA A 146 -3.20 20.78 3.02
C ALA A 146 -2.81 22.10 3.69
N LYS A 147 -1.54 22.26 4.08
CA LYS A 147 -1.03 23.51 4.65
C LYS A 147 -1.14 24.70 3.70
N GLN A 148 -0.97 24.49 2.39
CA GLN A 148 -1.07 25.58 1.40
C GLN A 148 -2.49 26.14 1.29
N TRP A 149 -3.51 25.32 1.53
CA TRP A 149 -4.92 25.70 1.33
C TRP A 149 -5.74 25.78 2.63
N GLN A 150 -5.14 25.52 3.80
CA GLN A 150 -5.85 25.46 5.09
C GLN A 150 -6.50 26.80 5.49
N ASP A 151 -5.87 27.93 5.12
CA ASP A 151 -6.27 29.28 5.54
C ASP A 151 -7.16 29.98 4.49
N LYS A 152 -7.69 29.22 3.51
CA LYS A 152 -8.63 29.77 2.52
C LYS A 152 -10.02 29.95 3.12
N ASP A 153 -10.64 31.07 2.80
CA ASP A 153 -11.99 31.40 3.22
C ASP A 153 -13.06 30.57 2.51
N VAL A 154 -14.30 30.70 3.00
CA VAL A 154 -15.46 29.98 2.47
C VAL A 154 -15.77 30.41 1.05
N ASP A 155 -15.59 31.68 0.70
CA ASP A 155 -15.90 32.21 -0.63
C ASP A 155 -14.97 31.66 -1.70
N PHE A 156 -13.68 31.51 -1.38
CA PHE A 156 -12.74 30.76 -2.20
C PHE A 156 -13.26 29.34 -2.43
N TRP A 157 -13.62 28.59 -1.39
CA TRP A 157 -14.12 27.22 -1.55
C TRP A 157 -15.45 27.15 -2.32
N ARG A 158 -16.30 28.18 -2.24
CA ARG A 158 -17.52 28.29 -3.06
C ARG A 158 -17.22 28.47 -4.55
N SER A 159 -16.09 29.11 -4.87
CA SER A 159 -15.59 29.28 -6.25
C SER A 159 -14.76 28.10 -6.78
N VAL A 160 -14.53 27.05 -5.97
CA VAL A 160 -13.86 25.83 -6.44
C VAL A 160 -14.88 24.90 -7.10
N CYS A 161 -14.55 24.46 -8.32
CA CYS A 161 -15.28 23.45 -9.07
C CYS A 161 -14.53 22.13 -8.97
N PHE A 162 -15.09 21.18 -8.21
CA PHE A 162 -14.57 19.84 -8.04
C PHE A 162 -15.16 18.90 -9.08
N SER A 163 -14.34 18.09 -9.74
CA SER A 163 -14.82 17.04 -10.65
C SER A 163 -14.25 15.68 -10.28
N ASP A 164 -15.01 14.62 -10.55
CA ASP A 164 -14.57 13.23 -10.37
C ASP A 164 -15.36 12.27 -11.26
N GLU A 165 -14.84 11.06 -11.41
CA GLU A 165 -15.51 9.91 -12.00
C GLU A 165 -16.01 8.95 -10.92
N SER A 166 -17.28 8.57 -10.99
CA SER A 166 -17.84 7.51 -10.15
C SER A 166 -18.35 6.35 -11.00
N THR A 167 -18.11 5.12 -10.52
CA THR A 167 -18.59 3.90 -11.17
C THR A 167 -19.77 3.32 -10.40
N PHE A 168 -20.90 3.17 -11.08
CA PHE A 168 -22.13 2.60 -10.54
C PHE A 168 -22.34 1.19 -11.10
N GLU A 169 -22.55 0.21 -10.23
CA GLU A 169 -22.89 -1.16 -10.63
C GLU A 169 -24.42 -1.31 -10.66
N ILE A 170 -24.97 -1.78 -11.79
CA ILE A 170 -26.43 -1.90 -12.01
C ILE A 170 -27.04 -3.02 -11.14
N LEU A 171 -26.25 -4.05 -10.83
CA LEU A 171 -26.63 -5.17 -9.98
C LEU A 171 -25.92 -5.04 -8.63
N GLN A 172 -26.45 -4.18 -7.76
CA GLN A 172 -25.80 -3.89 -6.48
C GLN A 172 -25.73 -5.14 -5.57
N ASN A 173 -24.52 -5.48 -5.13
CA ASN A 173 -24.29 -6.30 -3.94
C ASN A 173 -24.50 -5.44 -2.67
N LYS A 174 -25.73 -4.99 -2.39
CA LYS A 174 -26.04 -4.53 -1.03
C LYS A 174 -25.89 -5.71 -0.08
N ALA A 175 -25.45 -5.46 1.15
CA ALA A 175 -25.42 -6.49 2.18
C ALA A 175 -26.85 -6.96 2.46
N GLN A 176 -27.22 -8.11 1.90
CA GLN A 176 -28.49 -8.76 2.14
C GLN A 176 -28.32 -9.72 3.31
N TYR A 177 -29.19 -9.60 4.31
CA TYR A 177 -29.22 -10.51 5.45
C TYR A 177 -30.36 -11.51 5.26
N VAL A 178 -30.04 -12.79 5.37
CA VAL A 178 -31.01 -13.88 5.43
C VAL A 178 -31.05 -14.44 6.83
N ARG A 179 -32.24 -14.78 7.34
CA ARG A 179 -32.40 -15.57 8.56
C ARG A 179 -32.39 -17.04 8.17
N ARG A 180 -31.50 -17.84 8.76
CA ARG A 180 -31.34 -19.27 8.43
C ARG A 180 -30.86 -20.07 9.63
N ARG A 181 -31.15 -21.38 9.64
CA ARG A 181 -30.64 -22.34 10.64
C ARG A 181 -29.19 -22.73 10.32
N HIS A 182 -28.56 -23.42 11.27
CA HIS A 182 -27.23 -24.02 11.06
C HIS A 182 -27.30 -25.07 9.95
N GLY A 183 -26.35 -25.05 9.01
CA GLY A 183 -26.32 -25.96 7.85
C GLY A 183 -27.00 -25.42 6.59
N GLU A 184 -27.95 -24.47 6.69
CA GLU A 184 -28.69 -23.92 5.54
C GLU A 184 -27.88 -22.91 4.70
N LYS A 185 -26.54 -22.93 4.82
CA LYS A 185 -25.71 -21.87 4.22
C LYS A 185 -25.86 -21.75 2.70
N PHE A 186 -26.10 -22.88 2.06
CA PHE A 186 -26.19 -23.01 0.61
C PHE A 186 -27.60 -23.40 0.15
N HIS A 187 -28.61 -23.28 1.03
CA HIS A 187 -30.00 -23.45 0.61
C HIS A 187 -30.33 -22.41 -0.48
N PRO A 188 -31.05 -22.76 -1.56
CA PRO A 188 -31.38 -21.81 -2.64
C PRO A 188 -31.98 -20.49 -2.15
N ASP A 189 -32.85 -20.54 -1.14
CA ASP A 189 -33.46 -19.34 -0.53
C ASP A 189 -32.51 -18.52 0.36
N CYS A 190 -31.34 -19.07 0.69
CA CYS A 190 -30.33 -18.47 1.55
C CYS A 190 -29.09 -17.99 0.78
N VAL A 191 -29.10 -18.07 -0.56
CA VAL A 191 -28.01 -17.64 -1.44
C VAL A 191 -28.50 -16.58 -2.42
N VAL A 192 -27.64 -15.62 -2.72
CA VAL A 192 -27.89 -14.61 -3.74
C VAL A 192 -26.99 -14.92 -4.92
N PRO A 193 -27.53 -15.12 -6.14
CA PRO A 193 -26.71 -15.34 -7.33
C PRO A 193 -25.78 -14.15 -7.58
N THR A 194 -24.51 -14.43 -7.88
CA THR A 194 -23.52 -13.40 -8.22
C THR A 194 -23.00 -13.59 -9.64
N VAL A 195 -22.92 -12.52 -10.41
CA VAL A 195 -22.27 -12.52 -11.73
C VAL A 195 -20.78 -12.16 -11.59
N LYS A 196 -19.92 -12.81 -12.37
CA LYS A 196 -18.46 -12.58 -12.33
C LYS A 196 -18.07 -11.15 -12.76
N TYR A 197 -18.80 -10.59 -13.72
CA TYR A 197 -18.58 -9.26 -14.26
C TYR A 197 -19.90 -8.47 -14.26
N PRO A 198 -20.24 -7.78 -13.16
CA PRO A 198 -21.46 -6.98 -13.12
C PRO A 198 -21.36 -5.81 -14.10
N THR A 199 -22.47 -5.45 -14.72
CA THR A 199 -22.56 -4.28 -15.60
C THR A 199 -22.32 -3.01 -14.80
N LYS A 200 -21.36 -2.19 -15.26
CA LYS A 200 -20.99 -0.94 -14.61
C LYS A 200 -21.15 0.23 -15.56
N VAL A 201 -21.56 1.36 -15.01
CA VAL A 201 -21.65 2.65 -15.71
C VAL A 201 -20.72 3.62 -15.02
N MET A 202 -19.79 4.20 -15.77
CA MET A 202 -18.93 5.28 -15.29
C MET A 202 -19.61 6.61 -15.60
N ILE A 203 -19.74 7.46 -14.59
CA ILE A 203 -20.34 8.77 -14.69
C ILE A 203 -19.29 9.80 -14.28
N TRP A 204 -19.09 10.79 -15.12
CA TRP A 204 -18.31 11.98 -14.81
C TRP A 204 -19.25 13.12 -14.44
N SER A 205 -18.88 13.91 -13.44
CA SER A 205 -19.57 15.17 -13.15
C SER A 205 -18.68 16.15 -12.39
N ALA A 206 -19.21 17.35 -12.16
CA ALA A 206 -18.58 18.38 -11.34
C ALA A 206 -19.57 18.95 -10.32
N ILE A 207 -19.06 19.52 -9.24
CA ILE A 207 -19.83 20.19 -8.18
C ILE A 207 -19.07 21.44 -7.72
N SER A 208 -19.78 22.50 -7.39
CA SER A 208 -19.21 23.72 -6.80
C SER A 208 -20.12 24.27 -5.70
N GLY A 209 -19.71 25.36 -5.05
CA GLY A 209 -20.57 26.10 -4.13
C GLY A 209 -21.84 26.66 -4.77
N LYS A 210 -21.94 26.68 -6.11
CA LYS A 210 -23.12 27.10 -6.88
C LYS A 210 -24.11 25.95 -7.14
N GLY A 211 -23.72 24.69 -6.90
CA GLY A 211 -24.59 23.53 -7.04
C GLY A 211 -23.95 22.33 -7.75
N THR A 212 -24.79 21.38 -8.15
CA THR A 212 -24.41 20.14 -8.85
C THR A 212 -24.36 20.34 -10.36
N GLY A 213 -23.29 19.89 -10.99
CA GLY A 213 -23.13 19.93 -12.43
C GLY A 213 -23.88 18.80 -13.14
N ARG A 214 -23.91 18.87 -14.46
CA ARG A 214 -24.53 17.85 -15.31
C ARG A 214 -23.76 16.54 -15.22
N LEU A 215 -24.48 15.42 -15.23
CA LEU A 215 -23.88 14.09 -15.29
C LEU A 215 -23.54 13.75 -16.75
N TYR A 216 -22.39 13.11 -16.95
CA TYR A 216 -21.98 12.57 -18.24
C TYR A 216 -21.69 11.08 -18.12
N VAL A 217 -22.39 10.27 -18.91
CA VAL A 217 -22.15 8.83 -18.99
C VAL A 217 -20.94 8.57 -19.87
N VAL A 218 -19.86 8.10 -19.26
CA VAL A 218 -18.63 7.72 -19.95
C VAL A 218 -18.81 6.35 -20.60
N LYS A 219 -18.53 6.27 -21.91
CA LYS A 219 -18.61 5.01 -22.65
C LYS A 219 -17.32 4.22 -22.46
N GLY A 220 -17.39 3.21 -21.58
CA GLY A 220 -16.25 2.35 -21.26
C GLY A 220 -15.26 3.03 -20.31
N ILE A 221 -13.97 3.01 -20.68
CA ILE A 221 -12.90 3.62 -19.88
C ILE A 221 -12.69 5.06 -20.33
N MET A 222 -12.64 6.01 -19.39
CA MET A 222 -12.32 7.42 -19.67
C MET A 222 -10.92 7.53 -20.31
N ARG A 223 -10.88 7.99 -21.56
CA ARG A 223 -9.65 8.30 -22.31
C ARG A 223 -9.46 9.81 -22.42
N GLN A 224 -8.24 10.25 -22.78
CA GLN A 224 -7.90 11.67 -22.87
C GLN A 224 -8.76 12.47 -23.89
N ASP A 225 -9.19 11.83 -24.97
CA ASP A 225 -10.03 12.38 -26.03
C ASP A 225 -11.47 12.56 -25.54
N GLN A 226 -12.05 11.51 -24.95
CA GLN A 226 -13.36 11.58 -24.29
C GLN A 226 -13.36 12.63 -23.17
N TYR A 227 -12.27 12.71 -22.40
CA TYR A 227 -12.14 13.71 -21.35
C TYR A 227 -12.20 15.13 -21.90
N LYS A 228 -11.47 15.44 -22.99
CA LYS A 228 -11.56 16.76 -23.64
C LYS A 228 -12.97 17.07 -24.13
N GLU A 229 -13.65 16.09 -24.73
CA GLU A 229 -15.03 16.26 -25.18
C GLU A 229 -15.95 16.60 -24.00
N VAL A 230 -15.79 15.93 -22.86
CA VAL A 230 -16.53 16.24 -21.63
C VAL A 230 -16.22 17.65 -21.12
N LEU A 231 -14.95 18.06 -21.12
CA LEU A 231 -14.57 19.41 -20.74
C LEU A 231 -15.23 20.46 -21.64
N GLU A 232 -15.16 20.27 -22.97
CA GLU A 232 -15.70 21.20 -23.96
C GLU A 232 -17.23 21.27 -23.92
N ASN A 233 -17.90 20.11 -23.90
CA ASN A 233 -19.34 20.02 -24.13
C ASN A 233 -20.17 20.01 -22.85
N ARG A 234 -19.54 19.82 -21.68
CA ARG A 234 -20.23 19.73 -20.38
C ARG A 234 -19.67 20.70 -19.36
N LEU A 235 -18.36 20.65 -19.09
CA LEU A 235 -17.77 21.50 -18.05
C LEU A 235 -17.82 22.99 -18.41
N ILE A 236 -17.31 23.38 -19.59
CA ILE A 236 -17.22 24.79 -19.97
C ILE A 236 -18.58 25.49 -19.98
N PRO A 237 -19.67 24.91 -20.55
CA PRO A 237 -21.00 25.48 -20.44
C PRO A 237 -21.45 25.66 -18.98
N GLN A 238 -21.21 24.66 -18.13
CA GLN A 238 -21.59 24.73 -16.71
C GLN A 238 -20.80 25.80 -15.96
N LEU A 239 -19.50 25.96 -16.25
CA LEU A 239 -18.67 26.99 -15.63
C LEU A 239 -19.12 28.40 -16.02
N ARG A 240 -19.52 28.61 -17.27
CA ARG A 240 -20.07 29.90 -17.73
C ARG A 240 -21.39 30.25 -17.04
N GLU A 241 -22.19 29.24 -16.73
CA GLU A 241 -23.45 29.38 -16.00
C GLU A 241 -23.21 29.70 -14.52
N TRP A 242 -22.24 29.02 -13.88
CA TRP A 242 -21.91 29.21 -12.47
C TRP A 242 -21.11 30.48 -12.18
N PHE A 243 -20.27 30.89 -13.12
CA PHE A 243 -19.32 32.00 -13.00
C PHE A 243 -19.46 32.92 -14.23
N PRO A 244 -20.58 33.67 -14.33
CA PRO A 244 -20.81 34.59 -15.43
C PRO A 244 -19.81 35.75 -15.41
N ASN A 245 -19.70 36.47 -16.53
CA ASN A 245 -18.91 37.71 -16.64
C ASN A 245 -17.41 37.61 -16.26
N GLY A 246 -16.85 36.40 -16.29
CA GLY A 246 -15.45 36.18 -15.96
C GLY A 246 -15.17 36.17 -14.45
N GLU A 247 -16.18 35.88 -13.62
CA GLU A 247 -15.99 35.58 -12.21
C GLU A 247 -14.84 34.57 -12.01
N PRO A 248 -13.92 34.82 -11.07
CA PRO A 248 -12.80 33.92 -10.84
C PRO A 248 -13.29 32.60 -10.26
N PHE A 249 -12.74 31.50 -10.77
CA PHE A 249 -12.99 30.17 -10.25
C PHE A 249 -11.73 29.32 -10.32
N THR A 250 -11.71 28.25 -9.54
CA THR A 250 -10.64 27.24 -9.57
C THR A 250 -11.21 25.91 -9.99
N PHE A 251 -10.63 25.27 -11.01
CA PHE A 251 -11.01 23.92 -11.39
C PHE A 251 -10.10 22.88 -10.70
N MET A 252 -10.71 21.89 -10.04
CA MET A 252 -10.02 20.83 -9.30
C MET A 252 -10.36 19.45 -9.86
N GLN A 253 -9.30 18.70 -10.19
CA GLN A 253 -9.34 17.34 -10.70
C GLN A 253 -8.26 16.47 -10.05
N ASP A 254 -8.44 15.15 -10.13
CA ASP A 254 -7.41 14.20 -9.74
C ASP A 254 -6.24 14.17 -10.77
N GLY A 255 -5.17 13.46 -10.44
CA GLY A 255 -4.00 13.34 -11.31
C GLY A 255 -4.07 12.21 -12.34
N ALA A 256 -5.24 11.71 -12.74
CA ALA A 256 -5.37 10.52 -13.59
C ALA A 256 -4.53 10.65 -14.88
N PRO A 257 -4.07 9.53 -15.47
CA PRO A 257 -3.27 9.58 -16.69
C PRO A 257 -3.95 10.36 -17.83
N CYS A 258 -5.27 10.27 -17.97
CA CYS A 258 -6.05 11.08 -18.93
C CYS A 258 -5.98 12.58 -18.59
N HIS A 259 -6.13 12.97 -17.33
CA HIS A 259 -6.11 14.37 -16.87
C HIS A 259 -4.75 15.03 -17.03
N THR A 260 -3.68 14.23 -16.89
CA THR A 260 -2.29 14.70 -16.96
C THR A 260 -1.67 14.59 -18.35
N ALA A 261 -2.41 14.09 -19.33
CA ALA A 261 -1.98 13.96 -20.71
C ALA A 261 -1.59 15.31 -21.33
N ARG A 262 -0.60 15.31 -22.23
CA ARG A 262 -0.10 16.53 -22.88
C ARG A 262 -1.20 17.28 -23.63
N SER A 263 -2.09 16.54 -24.29
CA SER A 263 -3.23 17.09 -25.04
C SER A 263 -4.21 17.84 -24.13
N VAL A 264 -4.49 17.29 -22.94
CA VAL A 264 -5.38 17.89 -21.93
C VAL A 264 -4.73 19.09 -21.26
N LYS A 265 -3.44 19.01 -20.91
CA LYS A 265 -2.69 20.17 -20.39
C LYS A 265 -2.66 21.33 -21.39
N ALA A 266 -2.44 21.04 -22.67
CA ALA A 266 -2.48 22.05 -23.72
C ALA A 266 -3.87 22.68 -23.88
N PHE A 267 -4.94 21.90 -23.70
CA PHE A 267 -6.32 22.39 -23.70
C PHE A 267 -6.56 23.42 -22.59
N PHE A 268 -6.19 23.11 -21.34
CA PHE A 268 -6.30 24.06 -20.23
C PHE A 268 -5.44 25.32 -20.43
N GLY A 269 -4.22 25.16 -20.94
CA GLY A 269 -3.32 26.29 -21.23
C GLY A 269 -3.88 27.27 -22.26
N ARG A 270 -4.51 26.78 -23.33
CA ARG A 270 -5.13 27.62 -24.37
C ARG A 270 -6.32 28.44 -23.85
N LYS A 271 -7.08 27.88 -22.89
CA LYS A 271 -8.29 28.50 -22.36
C LYS A 271 -8.08 29.30 -21.08
N LYS A 272 -6.82 29.42 -20.60
CA LYS A 272 -6.41 30.18 -19.41
C LYS A 272 -7.19 29.83 -18.14
N TYR A 273 -7.56 28.56 -17.94
CA TYR A 273 -8.26 28.15 -16.71
C TYR A 273 -7.27 27.96 -15.55
N PRO A 274 -7.48 28.59 -14.39
CA PRO A 274 -6.76 28.24 -13.18
C PRO A 274 -7.13 26.81 -12.78
N SER A 275 -6.19 25.87 -12.92
CA SER A 275 -6.38 24.49 -12.48
C SER A 275 -5.52 24.19 -11.27
N VAL A 276 -6.12 23.62 -10.23
CA VAL A 276 -5.42 23.15 -9.03
C VAL A 276 -5.49 21.63 -9.01
N GLY A 277 -4.34 20.98 -9.17
CA GLY A 277 -4.23 19.53 -9.07
C GLY A 277 -4.20 19.05 -7.61
N LEU A 278 -4.75 17.87 -7.36
CA LEU A 278 -4.63 17.18 -6.07
C LEU A 278 -3.18 16.74 -5.79
N ALA A 279 -2.76 16.84 -4.53
CA ALA A 279 -1.52 16.21 -4.07
C ALA A 279 -1.70 14.69 -3.95
N ARG A 280 -1.07 13.95 -4.87
CA ARG A 280 -0.95 12.49 -4.82
C ARG A 280 0.09 12.03 -3.81
#